data_AF-A0A933BJL8-F1
#
_entry.id   AF-A0A933BJL8-F1
#
_cell.length_a   1.000
_cell.length_b   1.000
_cell.length_c   1.000
_cell.angle_alpha   90.00
_cell.angle_beta   90.00
_cell.angle_gamma   90.00
#
_symmetry.space_group_name_H-M   'P 1'
#
loop_
_entity.id
_entity.type
_entity.pdbx_description
1 polymer ?
#
loop_
_entity_poly.entity_id
_entity_poly.type
_entity_poly.pdbx_seq_one_letter_code
_entity_poly.pdbx_strand_id
1 'polypeptide(L)' 'MKFIAILLMLLGLVGLGMGAMMFGDIGVAAGLAGLVGGLSGTGFWLVARRLQG' A
#
# COMPACT_ATOMS: atom_id res chain seq x y z
N MET A 1 -4.36 -10.31 -11.07
CA MET A 1 -4.41 -9.72 -9.71
C MET A 1 -3.04 -9.61 -9.02
N LYS A 2 -2.10 -10.57 -9.17
CA LYS A 2 -0.77 -10.51 -8.53
C LYS A 2 0.02 -9.22 -8.80
N PHE A 3 0.04 -8.75 -10.05
CA PHE A 3 0.76 -7.51 -10.42
C PHE A 3 0.21 -6.28 -9.68
N ILE A 4 -1.12 -6.13 -9.62
CA ILE A 4 -1.80 -5.05 -8.89
C ILE A 4 -1.43 -5.10 -7.40
N ALA A 5 -1.42 -6.30 -6.81
CA ALA A 5 -1.05 -6.48 -5.41
C ALA A 5 0.39 -6.00 -5.11
N ILE A 6 1.35 -6.36 -5.98
CA ILE A 6 2.76 -5.94 -5.83
C ILE A 6 2.89 -4.43 -5.95
N LEU A 7 2.25 -3.83 -6.96
CA LEU A 7 2.29 -2.38 -7.15
C LEU A 7 1.72 -1.63 -5.95
N LEU A 8 0.59 -2.09 -5.40
CA LEU A 8 -0.04 -1.47 -4.24
C LEU A 8 0.81 -1.60 -2.96
N MET A 9 1.47 -2.75 -2.76
CA MET A 9 2.40 -2.92 -1.65
C MET A 9 3.61 -1.99 -1.76
N LEU A 10 4.21 -1.88 -2.95
CA LEU A 10 5.34 -0.97 -3.19
C LEU A 10 4.94 0.49 -2.98
N LEU A 11 3.79 0.91 -3.54
CA LEU A 11 3.26 2.25 -3.35
C LEU A 11 2.96 2.54 -1.88
N GLY A 12 2.42 1.54 -1.16
CA GLY A 12 2.17 1.63 0.28
C GLY A 12 3.44 1.86 1.11
N LEU A 13 4.50 1.10 0.82
CA LEU A 13 5.80 1.27 1.46
C LEU A 13 6.42 2.64 1.17
N VAL A 14 6.33 3.11 -0.09
CA VAL A 14 6.80 4.45 -0.46
C VAL A 14 6.00 5.53 0.27
N GLY A 15 4.68 5.42 0.32
CA GLY A 15 3.81 6.38 1.03
C GLY A 15 4.08 6.43 2.52
N LEU A 16 4.32 5.29 3.17
CA LEU A 16 4.74 5.22 4.57
C LEU A 16 6.12 5.85 4.78
N GLY A 17 7.09 5.55 3.91
CA GLY A 17 8.42 6.14 3.96
C GLY A 17 8.40 7.66 3.81
N MET A 18 7.61 8.17 2.84
CA MET A 18 7.42 9.61 2.66
C MET A 18 6.67 10.24 3.83
N GLY A 19 5.63 9.59 4.35
CA GLY A 19 4.89 10.05 5.52
C GLY A 19 5.75 10.17 6.77
N ALA A 20 6.76 9.32 6.93
CA ALA A 20 7.72 9.39 8.02
C ALA A 20 8.76 10.52 7.86
N MET A 21 9.02 10.98 6.64
CA MET A 21 9.96 12.06 6.34
C MET A 21 9.29 13.45 6.27
N MET A 22 7.96 13.49 6.13
CA MET A 22 7.18 14.73 6.02
C MET A 22 6.53 15.09 7.37
N PHE A 23 6.54 16.38 7.74
CA PHE A 23 5.95 16.86 8.99
C PHE A 23 4.58 17.52 8.77
N GLY A 24 3.72 17.44 9.79
CA GLY A 24 2.38 18.04 9.77
C GLY A 24 1.36 17.21 8.97
N ASP A 25 0.31 17.86 8.50
CA ASP A 25 -0.85 17.22 7.87
C ASP A 25 -0.50 16.44 6.61
N ILE A 26 0.55 16.86 5.89
CA ILE A 26 1.04 16.19 4.68
C ILE A 26 1.64 14.82 5.03
N GLY A 27 2.41 14.74 6.12
CA GLY A 27 2.99 13.47 6.58
C GLY A 27 1.92 12.48 7.02
N VAL A 28 0.89 12.97 7.72
CA VAL A 28 -0.26 12.15 8.13
C VAL A 28 -1.04 11.66 6.91
N ALA A 29 -1.31 12.53 5.93
CA ALA A 29 -2.01 12.16 4.70
C ALA A 29 -1.21 11.12 3.88
N ALA A 30 0.10 11.32 3.73
CA ALA A 30 0.98 10.39 3.03
C ALA A 30 1.09 9.04 3.77
N GLY A 31 1.19 9.06 5.09
CA GLY A 31 1.22 7.85 5.92
C GLY A 31 -0.09 7.06 5.83
N LEU A 32 -1.24 7.74 5.89
CA LEU A 32 -2.56 7.11 5.73
C LEU A 32 -2.73 6.52 4.32
N ALA A 33 -2.35 7.26 3.28
CA ALA A 33 -2.35 6.74 1.91
C ALA A 33 -1.43 5.51 1.77
N GLY A 34 -0.26 5.54 2.42
CA GLY A 34 0.67 4.42 2.48
C GLY A 34 0.08 3.17 3.15
N LEU A 35 -0.57 3.34 4.30
CA LEU A 35 -1.26 2.26 5.01
C LEU A 35 -2.39 1.66 4.17
N VAL A 36 -3.25 2.50 3.60
CA VAL A 36 -4.37 2.06 2.75
C VAL A 36 -3.87 1.32 1.52
N GLY A 37 -2.83 1.83 0.86
CA GLY A 37 -2.18 1.17 -0.28
C GLY A 37 -1.60 -0.19 0.08
N GLY A 38 -0.86 -0.28 1.19
CA GLY A 38 -0.28 -1.53 1.67
C GLY A 38 -1.33 -2.60 2.01
N LEU A 39 -2.37 -2.22 2.76
CA LEU A 39 -3.47 -3.12 3.13
C LEU A 39 -4.32 -3.54 1.91
N SER A 40 -4.51 -2.63 0.95
CA SER A 40 -5.17 -2.98 -0.32
C SER A 40 -4.34 -4.00 -1.09
N GLY A 41 -3.01 -3.81 -1.15
CA GLY A 41 -2.09 -4.75 -1.79
C GLY A 41 -2.15 -6.16 -1.20
N THR A 42 -2.20 -6.30 0.13
CA THR A 42 -2.34 -7.61 0.79
C THR A 42 -3.69 -8.26 0.49
N GLY A 43 -4.78 -7.48 0.46
CA GLY A 43 -6.10 -7.94 0.05
C GLY A 43 -6.13 -8.48 -1.39
N PHE A 44 -5.59 -7.72 -2.34
CA PHE A 44 -5.46 -8.16 -3.74
C PHE A 44 -4.57 -9.39 -3.88
N TRP A 45 -3.51 -9.53 -3.08
CA TRP A 45 -2.67 -10.72 -3.09
C TRP A 45 -3.43 -11.96 -2.63
N LEU A 46 -4.21 -11.84 -1.54
CA LEU A 46 -5.04 -12.93 -1.01
C LEU A 46 -6.05 -13.41 -2.07
N VAL A 47 -6.76 -12.46 -2.70
CA VAL A 47 -7.71 -12.74 -3.77
C VAL A 47 -7.00 -13.36 -4.99
N ALA A 48 -5.83 -12.85 -5.36
CA ALA A 48 -5.04 -13.40 -6.46
C ALA A 48 -4.66 -14.87 -6.22
N ARG A 49 -4.34 -15.24 -4.98
CA ARG A 49 -4.05 -16.65 -4.62
C ARG A 49 -5.29 -17.53 -4.69
N ARG A 50 -6.46 -17.02 -4.28
CA ARG A 50 -7.73 -17.78 -4.35
C ARG A 50 -8.24 -17.99 -5.77
N LEU A 51 -8.03 -17.02 -6.66
CA LEU A 51 -8.49 -17.09 -8.06
C LEU A 51 -7.51 -17.79 -9.01
N GLN A 52 -6.29 -18.07 -8.56
CA GLN A 52 -5.29 -18.84 -9.31
C GLN A 52 -5.15 -20.28 -8.82
N GLY A 53 -5.97 -20.70 -7.86
CA GLY A 53 -6.11 -22.08 -7.40
C GLY A 53 -7.22 -22.82 -8.13
#